data_AF-A0A7Z0DUK6-F1
#
_entry.id   AF-A0A7Z0DUK6-F1
#
_cell.length_a   1.000
_cell.length_b   1.000
_cell.length_c   1.000
_cell.angle_alpha   90.00
_cell.angle_beta   90.00
_cell.angle_gamma   90.00
#
_symmetry.space_group_name_H-M   'P 1'
#
loop_
_entity.id
_entity.type
_entity.pdbx_description
1 polymer ?
#
loop_
_entity_poly.entity_id
_entity_poly.type
_entity_poly.pdbx_seq_one_letter_code
_entity_poly.pdbx_strand_id
1 'polypeptide(L)'
;MPINMQGRLMLASYEEFECMVIDMSPGDMYVTCLGRPRTNERVVAYIDHLGRVEGYVQTLDGRGFTMSINATERKREKLAAQLT
;
A
#
# COMPACT_ATOMS: atom_id res chain seq x y z
N MET A 1 -14.12 4.09 -3.58
CA MET A 1 -15.11 3.24 -2.89
C MET A 1 -14.32 2.41 -1.90
N PRO A 2 -14.71 2.33 -0.62
CA PRO A 2 -13.97 1.53 0.34
C PRO A 2 -14.03 0.07 -0.10
N ILE A 3 -12.87 -0.54 -0.31
CA ILE A 3 -12.76 -1.94 -0.71
C ILE A 3 -12.15 -2.65 0.49
N ASN A 4 -12.94 -3.47 1.18
CA ASN A 4 -12.45 -4.31 2.26
C ASN A 4 -11.84 -5.57 1.67
N MET A 5 -10.55 -5.52 1.32
CA MET A 5 -9.82 -6.71 0.84
C MET A 5 -8.91 -7.22 1.93
N GLN A 6 -9.04 -8.50 2.23
CA GLN A 6 -8.11 -9.19 3.13
C GLN A 6 -6.82 -9.54 2.37
N GLY A 7 -5.73 -9.64 3.12
CA GLY A 7 -4.43 -9.93 2.58
C GLY A 7 -3.39 -10.19 3.67
N ARG A 8 -2.14 -10.35 3.24
CA ARG A 8 -0.98 -10.48 4.12
C ARG A 8 0.04 -9.40 3.82
N LEU A 9 0.49 -8.70 4.85
CA LEU A 9 1.59 -7.75 4.77
C LEU A 9 2.88 -8.43 5.19
N MET A 10 3.88 -8.41 4.33
CA MET A 10 5.24 -8.80 4.64
C MET A 10 6.08 -7.53 4.89
N LEU A 11 6.65 -7.45 6.09
CA LEU A 11 7.59 -6.39 6.49
C LEU A 11 8.97 -6.60 5.87
N ALA A 12 9.84 -5.59 5.96
CA ALA A 12 11.24 -5.73 5.55
C ALA A 12 12.01 -6.77 6.38
N SER A 13 11.51 -7.08 7.59
CA SER A 13 12.01 -8.17 8.45
C SER A 13 11.63 -9.57 7.97
N TYR A 14 10.91 -9.71 6.85
CA TYR A 14 10.31 -10.97 6.37
C TYR A 14 9.19 -11.52 7.25
N GLU A 15 8.73 -10.74 8.23
CA GLU A 15 7.58 -11.11 9.05
C GLU A 15 6.28 -10.84 8.29
N GLU A 16 5.39 -11.83 8.29
CA GLU A 16 4.07 -11.74 7.68
C GLU A 16 2.99 -11.46 8.73
N PHE A 17 2.14 -10.48 8.45
CA PHE A 17 1.00 -10.09 9.28
C PHE A 17 -0.28 -10.09 8.46
N GLU A 18 -1.37 -10.55 9.05
CA GLU A 18 -2.68 -10.36 8.43
C GLU A 18 -3.01 -8.87 8.33
N CYS A 19 -3.47 -8.45 7.16
CA CYS A 19 -3.82 -7.07 6.88
C CYS A 19 -5.13 -6.95 6.10
N MET A 20 -5.80 -5.82 6.25
CA MET A 20 -7.00 -5.47 5.50
C MET A 20 -6.80 -4.13 4.81
N VAL A 21 -6.95 -4.12 3.49
CA VAL A 21 -7.06 -2.88 2.72
C VAL A 21 -8.43 -2.30 3.00
N ILE A 22 -8.51 -1.02 3.34
CA ILE A 22 -9.78 -0.30 3.55
C ILE A 22 -10.07 0.64 2.38
N ASP A 23 -9.02 1.25 1.83
CA ASP A 23 -9.12 2.15 0.69
C ASP A 23 -7.89 2.03 -0.23
N MET A 24 -8.10 2.25 -1.52
CA MET A 24 -7.06 2.12 -2.54
C MET A 24 -7.22 3.19 -3.61
N SER A 25 -6.12 3.88 -3.89
CA SER A 25 -5.96 4.80 -5.01
C SER A 25 -4.91 4.26 -6.00
N PRO A 26 -4.83 4.79 -7.24
CA PRO A 26 -3.82 4.36 -8.21
C PRO A 26 -2.37 4.63 -7.79
N GLY A 27 -2.17 5.53 -6.81
CA GLY A 27 -0.86 5.89 -6.28
C GLY A 27 -0.54 5.19 -4.97
N ASP A 28 -1.53 5.08 -4.08
CA ASP A 28 -1.36 4.71 -2.67
C ASP A 28 -2.54 3.87 -2.16
N MET A 29 -2.36 3.09 -1.11
CA MET A 29 -3.44 2.36 -0.43
C MET A 29 -3.36 2.50 1.09
N TYR A 30 -4.53 2.48 1.73
CA TYR A 30 -4.67 2.45 3.18
C TYR A 30 -4.93 1.04 3.66
N VAL A 31 -4.02 0.54 4.49
CA VAL A 31 -3.99 -0.83 4.98
C VAL A 31 -4.00 -0.82 6.51
N THR A 32 -4.87 -1.61 7.11
CA THR A 32 -4.91 -1.85 8.56
C THR A 32 -4.30 -3.22 8.84
N CYS A 33 -3.30 -3.28 9.72
CA CYS A 33 -2.71 -4.54 10.15
C CYS A 33 -2.18 -4.45 11.58
N LEU A 34 -1.91 -5.60 12.18
CA LEU A 34 -1.26 -5.69 13.50
C LEU A 34 0.25 -5.40 13.41
N GLY A 35 0.86 -5.65 12.25
CA GLY A 35 2.23 -5.26 11.98
C GLY A 35 2.38 -3.74 12.08
N ARG A 36 3.41 -3.26 12.79
CA ARG A 36 3.70 -1.82 12.89
C ARG A 36 4.98 -1.54 12.09
N PRO A 37 4.89 -1.40 10.74
CA PRO A 37 6.03 -0.96 9.96
C PRO A 37 6.44 0.45 10.37
N ARG A 38 7.66 0.85 10.03
CA ARG A 38 8.14 2.22 10.20
C ARG A 38 7.81 3.06 8.98
N THR A 39 7.68 4.37 9.18
CA THR A 39 7.64 5.32 8.06
C THR A 39 8.88 5.16 7.19
N ASN A 40 8.69 5.20 5.87
CA ASN A 40 9.73 4.99 4.87
C ASN A 40 10.32 3.57 4.83
N GLU A 41 9.64 2.59 5.43
CA GLU A 41 10.02 1.18 5.34
C GLU A 41 9.42 0.54 4.08
N ARG A 42 10.20 -0.35 3.44
CA ARG A 42 9.73 -1.14 2.30
C ARG A 42 8.85 -2.28 2.80
N VAL A 43 7.62 -2.35 2.28
CA VAL A 43 6.65 -3.38 2.64
C VAL A 43 6.04 -4.00 1.38
N VAL A 44 5.58 -5.24 1.52
CA VAL A 44 4.94 -5.99 0.44
C VAL A 44 3.59 -6.49 0.94
N ALA A 45 2.50 -6.04 0.33
CA ALA A 45 1.15 -6.51 0.63
C ALA A 45 0.69 -7.52 -0.43
N TYR A 46 0.34 -8.72 -0.01
CA TYR A 46 -0.35 -9.73 -0.81
C TYR A 46 -1.84 -9.57 -0.59
N ILE A 47 -2.54 -9.01 -1.57
CA ILE A 47 -3.97 -8.78 -1.50
C ILE A 47 -4.66 -9.85 -2.32
N ASP A 48 -5.66 -10.51 -1.72
CA ASP A 48 -6.44 -11.50 -2.45
C ASP A 48 -7.10 -10.85 -3.67
N HIS A 49 -7.08 -11.54 -4.81
CA HIS A 49 -7.53 -11.06 -6.13
C HIS A 49 -6.66 -9.98 -6.82
N LEU A 50 -5.92 -9.15 -6.09
CA LEU A 50 -5.08 -8.09 -6.68
C LEU A 50 -3.61 -8.51 -6.85
N GLY A 51 -3.16 -9.46 -6.02
CA GLY A 51 -1.81 -10.03 -6.08
C GLY A 51 -0.81 -9.30 -5.19
N ARG A 52 0.48 -9.39 -5.57
CA ARG A 52 1.59 -8.79 -4.82
C ARG A 52 1.70 -7.30 -5.14
N VAL A 53 1.58 -6.47 -4.12
CA VAL A 53 1.82 -5.03 -4.19
C VAL A 53 3.01 -4.67 -3.34
N GLU A 54 4.00 -4.05 -3.95
CA GLU A 54 5.19 -3.57 -3.27
C GLU A 54 5.14 -2.06 -3.14
N GLY A 55 5.65 -1.54 -2.03
CA GLY A 55 5.60 -0.12 -1.74
C GLY A 55 6.46 0.30 -0.57
N TYR A 56 6.35 1.59 -0.24
CA TYR A 56 6.93 2.18 0.95
C TYR A 56 5.83 2.77 1.83
N VAL A 57 5.97 2.62 3.14
CA VAL A 57 5.07 3.25 4.10
C VAL A 57 5.25 4.75 4.06
N GLN A 58 4.20 5.49 3.75
CA GLN A 58 4.22 6.96 3.72
C GLN A 58 3.85 7.55 5.07
N THR A 59 2.76 7.06 5.67
CA THR A 59 2.24 7.57 6.95
C THR A 59 1.64 6.42 7.75
N LEU A 60 1.80 6.49 9.07
CA LEU A 60 1.19 5.58 10.03
C LEU A 60 0.09 6.32 10.77
N ASP A 61 -1.00 5.63 11.03
CA ASP A 61 -2.12 6.09 11.84
C ASP A 61 -2.33 5.11 13.01
N GLY A 62 -3.12 5.50 14.02
CA GLY A 62 -3.39 4.66 15.19
C GLY A 62 -4.09 3.33 14.88
N ARG A 63 -4.69 3.20 13.68
CA ARG A 63 -5.45 2.03 13.24
C ARG A 63 -4.80 1.27 12.08
N GLY A 64 -3.78 1.83 11.42
CA GLY A 64 -3.23 1.29 10.18
C GLY A 64 -2.13 2.20 9.60
N PHE A 65 -1.90 2.11 8.30
CA PHE A 65 -0.91 2.93 7.61
C PHE A 65 -1.24 3.06 6.13
N THR A 66 -0.73 4.13 5.53
CA THR A 66 -0.78 4.34 4.09
C THR A 66 0.55 3.91 3.48
N MET A 67 0.50 3.06 2.47
CA MET A 67 1.67 2.73 1.65
C MET A 67 1.49 3.20 0.22
N SER A 68 2.59 3.59 -0.41
CA SER A 68 2.61 3.80 -1.85
C SER A 68 2.44 2.48 -2.59
N ILE A 69 1.77 2.50 -3.73
CA ILE A 69 1.73 1.41 -4.68
C ILE A 69 2.86 1.69 -5.66
N ASN A 70 3.90 0.84 -5.67
CA ASN A 70 4.99 0.98 -6.61
C ASN A 70 4.57 0.47 -8.01
N ALA A 71 3.58 1.14 -8.59
CA ALA A 71 3.28 1.11 -10.01
C ALA A 71 4.06 2.25 -10.67
N THR A 72 5.11 1.89 -11.40
CA THR A 72 6.09 2.76 -12.08
C THR A 72 5.64 4.19 -12.43
N GLU A 73 6.50 5.17 -12.13
CA GLU A 73 6.48 6.61 -12.48
C GLU A 73 5.99 6.95 -13.90
N ARG A 74 6.14 6.02 -14.86
CA ARG A 74 5.73 6.17 -16.26
C ARG A 74 4.24 6.52 -16.46
N LYS A 75 3.38 6.28 -15.47
CA LYS A 75 1.96 6.68 -15.48
C LYS A 75 1.69 8.04 -14.82
N ARG A 76 2.54 8.50 -13.89
CA ARG A 76 2.43 9.84 -13.26
C ARG A 76 2.78 10.95 -14.24
N GLU A 77 3.77 10.75 -15.10
CA GLU A 77 4.14 11.75 -16.13
C GLU A 77 3.03 12.02 -17.14
N LYS A 78 2.19 11.02 -17.49
CA LYS A 78 1.06 11.23 -18.42
C LYS A 78 -0.06 12.09 -17.84
N LEU A 79 -0.21 12.17 -16.53
CA LEU A 79 -1.27 12.97 -15.88
C LEU A 79 -0.89 14.45 -15.77
N ALA A 80 0.40 14.78 -15.66
CA ALA A 80 0.87 16.16 -15.68
C ALA A 80 0.67 16.84 -17.06
N ALA A 81 0.71 16.06 -18.15
CA ALA A 81 0.59 16.58 -19.51
C ALA A 81 -0.86 16.89 -19.96
N GLN A 82 -1.89 16.48 -19.22
CA GLN A 82 -3.30 16.77 -19.57
C GLN A 82 -3.86 18.06 -18.97
N LEU A 83 -3.04 18.82 -18.24
CA LEU A 83 -3.40 20.13 -17.65
C LEU A 83 -2.77 21.32 -18.40
N THR A 84 -2.35 21.12 -19.66
CA THR A 84 -1.97 22.20 -20.60
C THR A 84 -2.99 22.30 -21.72
#